data_AF-A0A432ZK49-F1
#
_entry.id   AF-A0A432ZK49-F1
#
_cell.length_a   1.000
_cell.length_b   1.000
_cell.length_c   1.000
_cell.angle_alpha   90.00
_cell.angle_beta   90.00
_cell.angle_gamma   90.00
#
_symmetry.space_group_name_H-M   'P 1'
#
loop_
_entity.id
_entity.type
_entity.pdbx_description
1 polymer ?
#
loop_
_entity_poly.entity_id
_entity_poly.type
_entity_poly.pdbx_seq_one_letter_code
_entity_poly.pdbx_strand_id
1 'polypeptide(L)'
;MARALIVTEVAMDLCSEIYNLTRDFPDCEKFGLRSQMRRCAVSIPSNIEEGAHRGSRKDFLRFLYIARGSLAELRTQLRIAVRLGYIRSGENELLSRTYQLLNALIRSLK
;
A
#
# COMPACT_ATOMS: atom_id res chain seq x y z
N MET A 1 -3.17 8.47 17.36
CA MET A 1 -1.98 7.60 17.41
C MET A 1 -2.32 6.12 17.35
N ALA A 2 -3.09 5.54 18.28
CA ALA A 2 -3.43 4.10 18.24
C ALA A 2 -4.02 3.59 16.90
N ARG A 3 -4.91 4.35 16.27
CA ARG A 3 -5.47 3.98 14.95
C ARG A 3 -4.44 4.03 13.82
N ALA A 4 -3.48 4.96 13.87
CA ALA A 4 -2.44 5.08 12.85
C ALA A 4 -1.53 3.85 12.90
N LEU A 5 -1.11 3.43 14.10
CA LEU A 5 -0.33 2.22 14.32
C LEU A 5 -1.03 0.98 13.73
N ILE A 6 -2.34 0.80 14.00
CA ILE A 6 -3.10 -0.34 13.44
C ILE A 6 -3.09 -0.32 11.90
N VAL A 7 -3.24 0.86 11.28
CA VAL A 7 -3.20 0.95 9.80
C VAL A 7 -1.78 0.63 9.29
N THR A 8 -0.74 1.14 9.97
CA THR A 8 0.65 0.89 9.62
C THR A 8 0.98 -0.60 9.67
N GLU A 9 0.65 -1.31 10.75
CA GLU A 9 0.94 -2.75 10.89
C GLU A 9 0.31 -3.56 9.75
N VAL A 10 -0.98 -3.33 9.46
CA VAL A 10 -1.66 -4.02 8.36
C VAL A 10 -1.05 -3.66 7.00
N ALA A 11 -0.56 -2.42 6.83
CA ALA A 11 0.14 -2.01 5.62
C ALA A 11 1.55 -2.62 5.51
N MET A 12 2.22 -2.91 6.62
CA MET A 12 3.49 -3.65 6.63
C MET A 12 3.27 -5.13 6.27
N ASP A 13 2.20 -5.75 6.76
CA ASP A 13 1.79 -7.10 6.36
C ASP A 13 1.52 -7.16 4.85
N LEU A 14 0.78 -6.18 4.31
CA LEU A 14 0.56 -6.03 2.88
C LEU A 14 1.89 -5.92 2.12
N CYS A 15 2.86 -5.17 2.64
CA CYS A 15 4.18 -5.06 2.03
C CYS A 15 4.88 -6.42 1.93
N SER A 16 4.94 -7.17 3.02
CA SER A 16 5.49 -8.54 3.04
C SER A 16 4.80 -9.45 2.02
N GLU A 17 3.47 -9.40 1.94
CA GLU A 17 2.71 -10.18 0.97
C GLU A 17 3.05 -9.81 -0.48
N ILE A 18 3.15 -8.53 -0.82
CA ILE A 18 3.54 -8.08 -2.17
C ILE A 18 4.95 -8.53 -2.52
N TYR A 19 5.89 -8.52 -1.58
CA TYR A 19 7.24 -9.04 -1.82
C TYR A 19 7.23 -10.54 -2.14
N ASN A 20 6.43 -11.31 -1.40
CA ASN A 20 6.26 -12.74 -1.64
C ASN A 20 5.57 -13.02 -2.97
N LEU A 21 4.44 -12.36 -3.24
CA LEU A 21 3.69 -12.49 -4.49
C LEU A 21 4.55 -12.19 -5.72
N THR A 22 5.35 -11.12 -5.66
CA THR A 22 6.16 -10.67 -6.79
C THR A 22 7.50 -11.40 -6.92
N ARG A 23 7.79 -12.35 -6.02
CA ARG A 23 9.02 -13.17 -6.08
C ARG A 23 9.05 -14.04 -7.34
N ASP A 24 7.90 -14.55 -7.74
CA ASP A 24 7.76 -15.51 -8.84
C ASP A 24 7.51 -14.84 -10.19
N PHE A 25 7.58 -13.50 -10.25
CA PHE A 25 7.44 -12.78 -11.51
C PHE A 25 8.66 -13.03 -12.40
N PRO A 26 8.51 -13.02 -13.74
CA PRO A 26 9.62 -13.19 -14.68
C PRO A 26 10.76 -12.20 -14.43
N ASP A 27 11.99 -12.61 -14.72
CA ASP A 27 13.17 -11.76 -14.49
C ASP A 27 13.17 -10.47 -15.32
N CYS A 28 12.50 -10.44 -16.47
CA CYS A 28 12.32 -9.21 -17.25
C CYS A 28 11.54 -8.13 -16.48
N GLU A 29 10.73 -8.50 -15.49
CA GLU A 29 9.98 -7.57 -14.64
C GLU A 29 10.81 -7.05 -13.46
N LYS A 30 12.08 -7.48 -13.31
CA LYS A 30 12.95 -7.08 -12.19
C LYS A 30 12.96 -5.59 -11.93
N PHE A 31 13.05 -4.80 -12.99
CA PHE A 31 13.01 -3.34 -12.97
C PHE A 31 11.69 -2.77 -13.52
N GLY A 32 10.77 -3.65 -13.91
CA GLY A 32 9.41 -3.33 -14.35
C GLY A 32 8.41 -3.44 -13.19
N LEU A 33 7.34 -4.19 -13.42
CA LEU A 33 6.18 -4.31 -12.55
C LEU A 33 6.55 -4.79 -11.14
N ARG A 34 7.49 -5.75 -11.01
CA ARG A 34 7.96 -6.23 -9.70
C ARG A 34 8.52 -5.09 -8.85
N SER A 35 9.37 -4.25 -9.44
CA SER A 35 9.97 -3.12 -8.72
C SER A 35 8.94 -2.03 -8.38
N GLN A 36 7.99 -1.76 -9.28
CA GLN A 36 6.97 -0.75 -9.06
C GLN A 36 6.01 -1.16 -7.94
N MET A 37 5.52 -2.40 -7.97
CA MET A 37 4.64 -2.94 -6.92
C MET A 37 5.28 -2.90 -5.54
N ARG A 38 6.55 -3.32 -5.44
CA ARG A 38 7.29 -3.28 -4.17
C ARG A 38 7.48 -1.85 -3.65
N ARG A 39 7.74 -0.88 -4.53
CA ARG A 39 7.83 0.54 -4.14
C ARG A 39 6.49 1.10 -3.68
N CYS A 40 5.39 0.81 -4.40
CA CYS A 40 4.05 1.21 -3.96
C CYS A 40 3.72 0.60 -2.59
N ALA A 41 4.03 -0.69 -2.40
CA ALA A 41 3.76 -1.39 -1.15
C ALA A 41 4.54 -0.81 0.04
N VAL A 42 5.83 -0.50 -0.13
CA VAL A 42 6.66 0.16 0.90
C VAL A 42 6.20 1.60 1.16
N SER A 43 5.78 2.33 0.13
CA SER A 43 5.34 3.72 0.24
C SER A 43 4.13 3.89 1.17
N ILE A 44 3.23 2.90 1.23
CA ILE A 44 2.00 2.99 2.03
C ILE A 44 2.30 3.13 3.54
N PRO A 45 2.95 2.16 4.23
CA PRO A 45 3.28 2.31 5.65
C PRO A 45 4.26 3.45 5.90
N SER A 46 5.23 3.69 5.02
CA SER A 46 6.19 4.79 5.17
C SER A 46 5.52 6.15 5.23
N ASN A 47 4.55 6.42 4.36
CA ASN A 47 3.82 7.69 4.39
C ASN A 47 2.90 7.80 5.61
N ILE A 48 2.30 6.70 6.08
CA ILE A 48 1.46 6.73 7.29
C ILE A 48 2.32 7.11 8.50
N GLU A 49 3.46 6.44 8.69
CA GLU A 49 4.38 6.71 9.80
C GLU A 49 5.01 8.09 9.72
N GLU A 50 5.49 8.49 8.54
CA GLU A 50 6.09 9.82 8.35
C GLU A 50 5.08 10.92 8.66
N GLY A 51 3.83 10.75 8.18
CA GLY A 51 2.74 11.66 8.46
C GLY A 51 2.39 11.76 9.94
N ALA A 52 2.40 10.64 10.66
CA ALA A 52 2.07 10.59 12.09
C ALA A 52 3.08 11.36 12.96
N HIS A 53 4.33 11.50 12.48
CA HIS A 53 5.40 12.25 13.14
C HIS A 53 5.49 13.71 12.68
N ARG A 54 4.57 14.20 11.82
CA ARG A 54 4.52 15.62 11.43
C ARG A 54 3.84 16.48 12.49
N GLY A 55 4.24 17.74 12.58
CA GLY A 55 3.78 18.69 13.60
C GLY A 55 2.36 19.24 13.42
N SER A 56 1.64 18.86 12.35
CA SER A 56 0.28 19.37 12.10
C SER A 56 -0.67 18.30 11.54
N ARG A 57 -1.96 18.42 11.89
CA ARG A 57 -3.04 17.59 11.35
C ARG A 57 -3.16 17.70 9.82
N LYS A 58 -2.91 18.90 9.27
CA LYS A 58 -2.94 19.16 7.83
C LYS A 58 -1.83 18.39 7.11
N ASP A 59 -0.62 18.38 7.67
CA ASP A 59 0.47 17.58 7.13
C ASP A 59 0.17 16.10 7.23
N PHE A 60 -0.31 15.62 8.38
CA PHE A 60 -0.66 14.22 8.52
C PHE A 60 -1.67 13.77 7.46
N LEU A 61 -2.76 14.53 7.26
CA LEU A 61 -3.73 14.27 6.19
C LEU A 61 -3.10 14.21 4.80
N ARG A 62 -2.17 15.12 4.48
CA ARG A 62 -1.45 15.12 3.19
C ARG A 62 -0.72 13.79 2.98
N PHE A 63 0.03 13.32 3.98
CA PHE A 63 0.73 12.04 3.93
C PHE A 63 -0.22 10.83 3.82
N LEU A 64 -1.35 10.85 4.53
CA LEU A 64 -2.36 9.80 4.40
C LEU A 64 -2.98 9.74 2.99
N TYR A 65 -3.13 10.88 2.32
CA TYR A 65 -3.58 10.91 0.93
C TYR A 65 -2.52 10.36 -0.04
N ILE A 66 -1.23 10.59 0.22
CA ILE A 66 -0.14 9.98 -0.53
C ILE A 66 -0.18 8.46 -0.37
N ALA A 67 -0.27 7.95 0.86
CA ALA A 67 -0.41 6.52 1.15
C ALA A 67 -1.62 5.91 0.41
N ARG A 68 -2.75 6.62 0.39
CA ARG A 68 -3.96 6.19 -0.34
C ARG A 68 -3.75 6.18 -1.85
N GLY A 69 -2.96 7.09 -2.39
CA GLY A 69 -2.54 7.11 -3.79
C GLY A 69 -1.71 5.86 -4.14
N SER A 70 -0.67 5.56 -3.35
CA SER A 70 0.15 4.35 -3.53
C SER A 70 -0.67 3.07 -3.44
N LEU A 71 -1.67 3.01 -2.56
CA LEU A 71 -2.58 1.86 -2.47
C LEU A 71 -3.46 1.69 -3.73
N ALA A 72 -3.91 2.80 -4.32
CA ALA A 72 -4.67 2.77 -5.57
C ALA A 72 -3.81 2.33 -6.76
N GLU A 73 -2.55 2.74 -6.79
CA GLU A 73 -1.56 2.32 -7.79
C GLU A 73 -1.27 0.82 -7.68
N LEU A 74 -0.97 0.33 -6.47
CA LEU A 74 -0.74 -1.09 -6.20
C LEU A 74 -1.92 -1.96 -6.63
N ARG A 75 -3.16 -1.53 -6.34
CA ARG A 75 -4.38 -2.21 -6.81
C ARG A 75 -4.44 -2.34 -8.33
N THR A 76 -4.04 -1.29 -9.04
CA THR A 76 -3.98 -1.30 -10.50
C THR A 76 -2.92 -2.27 -11.00
N GLN A 77 -1.74 -2.27 -10.38
CA GLN A 77 -0.64 -3.17 -10.72
C GLN A 77 -0.97 -4.65 -10.46
N LEU A 78 -1.70 -4.97 -9.38
CA LEU A 78 -2.24 -6.32 -9.15
C LEU A 78 -3.16 -6.78 -10.31
N ARG A 79 -4.03 -5.90 -10.79
CA ARG A 79 -4.89 -6.21 -11.95
C ARG A 79 -4.09 -6.38 -13.24
N ILE A 80 -3.01 -5.62 -13.41
CA ILE A 80 -2.08 -5.78 -14.54
C ILE A 80 -1.38 -7.14 -14.45
N ALA A 81 -0.88 -7.52 -13.27
CA ALA A 81 -0.22 -8.82 -13.05
C ALA A 81 -1.15 -10.00 -13.38
N VAL A 82 -2.44 -9.90 -13.07
CA VAL A 82 -3.44 -10.90 -13.51
C VAL A 82 -3.55 -10.97 -15.03
N ARG A 83 -3.67 -9.80 -15.70
CA ARG A 83 -3.79 -9.74 -17.17
C ARG A 83 -2.56 -10.28 -17.90
N LEU A 84 -1.38 -10.15 -17.29
CA LEU A 84 -0.13 -10.70 -17.80
C LEU A 84 0.08 -12.17 -17.42
N GLY A 85 -0.85 -12.77 -16.66
CA GLY A 85 -0.77 -14.17 -16.24
C GLY A 85 0.26 -14.44 -15.15
N TYR A 86 0.78 -13.41 -14.48
CA TYR A 86 1.79 -13.57 -13.41
C TYR A 86 1.17 -14.04 -12.08
N ILE A 87 -0.11 -13.73 -11.85
CA ILE A 87 -0.87 -14.18 -10.68
C ILE A 87 -2.29 -14.59 -11.09
N ARG A 88 -2.92 -15.47 -10.30
CA ARG A 88 -4.27 -15.99 -10.59
C ARG A 88 -5.39 -15.01 -10.27
N SER A 89 -5.25 -14.26 -9.18
CA SER A 89 -6.24 -13.28 -8.72
C SER A 89 -5.54 -12.00 -8.27
N GLY A 90 -6.20 -10.86 -8.49
CA GLY A 90 -5.79 -9.56 -7.99
C GLY A 90 -6.54 -9.16 -6.72
N GLU A 91 -7.42 -10.04 -6.23
CA GLU A 91 -8.06 -9.89 -4.92
C GLU A 91 -7.00 -10.06 -3.83
N ASN A 92 -6.97 -9.11 -2.90
CA ASN A 92 -6.02 -9.11 -1.81
C ASN A 92 -6.72 -8.53 -0.56
N GLU A 93 -6.80 -9.35 0.48
CA GLU A 93 -7.53 -9.01 1.71
C GLU A 93 -6.82 -7.91 2.49
N LEU A 94 -5.48 -7.96 2.58
CA LEU A 94 -4.68 -6.94 3.26
C LEU A 94 -4.79 -5.57 2.58
N LEU A 95 -4.83 -5.53 1.25
CA LEU A 95 -5.05 -4.32 0.45
C LEU A 95 -6.43 -3.73 0.78
N SER A 96 -7.46 -4.56 0.80
CA SER A 96 -8.84 -4.16 1.11
C SER A 96 -8.96 -3.64 2.55
N ARG A 97 -8.37 -4.36 3.50
CA ARG A 97 -8.34 -3.99 4.92
C ARG A 97 -7.57 -2.69 5.15
N THR A 98 -6.40 -2.54 4.53
CA THR A 98 -5.59 -1.32 4.56
C THR A 98 -6.41 -0.13 4.03
N TYR A 99 -7.12 -0.31 2.91
CA TYR A 99 -7.97 0.74 2.33
C TYR A 99 -9.08 1.19 3.29
N GLN A 100 -9.77 0.23 3.93
CA GLN A 100 -10.85 0.53 4.87
C GLN A 100 -10.33 1.29 6.10
N LEU A 101 -9.26 0.79 6.72
CA LEU A 101 -8.63 1.38 7.89
C LEU A 101 -8.08 2.78 7.59
N LEU A 102 -7.37 2.94 6.48
CA LEU A 102 -6.81 4.21 6.05
C LEU A 102 -7.91 5.26 5.82
N ASN A 103 -9.01 4.90 5.14
CA ASN A 103 -10.11 5.84 4.95
C ASN A 103 -10.85 6.16 6.25
N ALA A 104 -10.99 5.21 7.16
CA ALA A 104 -11.54 5.47 8.49
C ALA A 104 -10.66 6.46 9.28
N LEU A 105 -9.33 6.31 9.22
CA LEU A 105 -8.39 7.24 9.82
C LEU A 105 -8.52 8.64 9.20
N ILE A 106 -8.49 8.75 7.87
CA ILE A 106 -8.67 10.03 7.16
C ILE A 106 -9.98 10.71 7.57
N ARG A 107 -11.10 9.97 7.64
CA ARG A 107 -12.39 10.53 8.08
C ARG A 107 -12.36 11.04 9.52
N SER A 108 -11.67 10.34 10.43
CA SER A 108 -11.54 10.80 11.82
C SER A 108 -10.65 12.03 12.00
N LEU A 109 -9.86 12.36 10.97
CA LEU A 109 -9.00 13.54 10.91
C LEU A 109 -9.59 14.63 10.01
N LYS A 110 -10.81 14.49 9.51
CA LYS A 110 -11.59 15.61 8.93
C LYS A 110 -12.43 16.26 10.01
#